data_AF-A0A940SIR0-F1
#
_entry.id   AF-A0A940SIR0-F1
#
_cell.length_a   1.000
_cell.length_b   1.000
_cell.length_c   1.000
_cell.angle_alpha   90.00
_cell.angle_beta   90.00
_cell.angle_gamma   90.00
#
_symmetry.space_group_name_H-M   'P 1'
#
loop_
_entity.id
_entity.type
_entity.pdbx_description
1 polymer ?
#
loop_
_entity_poly.entity_id
_entity_poly.type
_entity_poly.pdbx_seq_one_letter_code
_entity_poly.pdbx_strand_id
1 'polypeptide(L)' 'MLGNIGFPGLILILVLALIIFGPKKLPEVGRAFGETLKEFKRSTQGLTNDLLDEKEEKKSN' A
#
# COMPACT_ATOMS: atom_id res chain seq x y z
N MET A 1 -1.54 -14.47 -28.48
CA MET A 1 -0.16 -14.90 -28.15
C MET A 1 0.37 -14.33 -26.83
N LEU A 2 0.03 -13.10 -26.42
CA LEU A 2 0.46 -12.53 -25.12
C LEU A 2 -0.32 -13.04 -23.89
N GLY A 3 -1.52 -13.59 -24.06
CA GLY A 3 -2.35 -14.11 -22.95
C GLY A 3 -1.84 -15.39 -22.27
N ASN A 4 -0.85 -16.07 -22.85
CA ASN A 4 -0.21 -17.25 -22.24
C ASN A 4 0.99 -16.87 -21.35
N ILE A 5 1.35 -15.59 -21.30
CA ILE A 5 2.37 -15.05 -20.39
C ILE A 5 1.71 -14.79 -19.03
N GLY A 6 1.10 -15.83 -18.47
CA GLY A 6 0.44 -15.78 -17.18
C GLY A 6 1.45 -15.68 -16.04
N PHE A 7 1.15 -16.33 -14.92
CA PHE A 7 2.02 -16.40 -13.76
C PHE A 7 3.51 -16.71 -14.06
N PRO A 8 3.87 -17.60 -15.03
CA PRO A 8 5.27 -17.85 -15.38
C PRO A 8 6.02 -16.61 -15.91
N GLY A 9 5.37 -15.75 -16.67
CA GLY A 9 6.00 -14.53 -17.19
C GLY A 9 6.24 -13.48 -16.12
N LEU A 10 5.30 -13.35 -15.18
CA LEU A 10 5.47 -12.51 -14.00
C LEU A 10 6.70 -12.95 -13.19
N ILE A 11 6.86 -14.26 -12.97
CA ILE A 11 8.01 -14.82 -12.25
C ILE A 11 9.32 -14.47 -12.95
N LEU A 12 9.38 -14.57 -14.29
CA LEU A 12 10.61 -14.23 -15.04
C LEU A 12 11.01 -12.77 -14.83
N ILE A 13 10.05 -11.84 -14.91
CA ILE A 13 10.27 -10.42 -14.64
C ILE A 13 10.72 -10.21 -13.19
N LEU A 14 10.10 -10.90 -12.25
CA LEU A 14 10.43 -10.83 -10.83
C LEU A 14 11.86 -11.29 -10.59
N VAL A 15 12.29 -12.41 -11.20
CA VAL A 15 13.68 -12.89 -11.11
C VAL A 15 14.67 -11.88 -11.66
N LEU A 16 14.41 -11.28 -12.84
CA LEU A 16 15.23 -10.21 -13.40
C LEU A 16 15.34 -9.01 -12.45
N ALA A 17 14.21 -8.58 -11.87
CA ALA A 17 14.20 -7.52 -10.87
C ALA A 17 15.00 -7.90 -9.61
N LEU A 18 14.92 -9.15 -9.14
CA LEU A 18 15.68 -9.63 -8.00
C LEU A 18 17.19 -9.73 -8.29
N ILE A 19 17.60 -9.95 -9.53
CA ILE A 19 19.03 -9.92 -9.88
C ILE A 19 19.56 -8.49 -9.78
N ILE A 20 18.79 -7.50 -10.23
CA ILE A 20 19.18 -6.07 -10.20
C ILE A 20 19.12 -5.51 -8.77
N PHE A 21 17.99 -5.72 -8.08
CA PHE A 21 17.71 -5.11 -6.78
C PHE A 21 18.09 -6.01 -5.59
N GLY A 22 18.13 -7.32 -5.78
CA GLY A 22 18.36 -8.30 -4.71
C GLY A 22 17.08 -8.76 -3.99
N PRO A 23 16.98 -10.04 -3.58
CA PRO A 23 15.79 -10.59 -2.89
C PRO A 23 15.52 -9.96 -1.52
N LYS A 24 16.52 -9.36 -0.87
CA LYS A 24 16.37 -8.70 0.42
C LYS A 24 15.77 -7.29 0.31
N LYS A 25 15.91 -6.62 -0.85
CA LYS A 25 15.45 -5.24 -1.03
C LYS A 25 13.94 -5.13 -1.23
N LEU A 26 13.31 -6.10 -1.90
CA LEU A 26 11.84 -6.12 -2.06
C LEU A 26 11.10 -6.12 -0.71
N PRO A 27 11.41 -7.03 0.25
CA PRO A 27 10.79 -7.03 1.57
C PRO A 27 11.10 -5.79 2.40
N GLU A 28 12.32 -5.26 2.29
CA GLU A 28 12.75 -4.04 2.99
C GLU A 28 11.93 -2.83 2.53
N VAL A 29 11.79 -2.63 1.22
CA VAL A 29 10.96 -1.57 0.62
C VAL A 29 9.49 -1.77 0.96
N GLY A 30 8.98 -3.01 0.88
CA GLY A 30 7.60 -3.31 1.22
C GLY A 30 7.26 -3.00 2.69
N ARG A 31 8.18 -3.27 3.62
CA ARG A 31 8.03 -2.91 5.04
C ARG A 31 8.01 -1.40 5.25
N ALA A 32 8.96 -0.67 4.65
CA ALA A 32 9.02 0.78 4.77
C ALA A 32 7.76 1.47 4.19
N PHE A 33 7.33 1.03 3.00
CA PHE A 33 6.11 1.50 2.38
C PHE A 33 4.86 1.12 3.19
N GLY A 34 4.82 -0.10 3.73
CA GLY A 34 3.72 -0.59 4.56
C GLY A 34 3.53 0.22 5.83
N GLU A 35 4.61 0.54 6.55
CA GLU A 35 4.54 1.41 7.73
C GLU A 35 4.06 2.82 7.35
N THR A 36 4.54 3.37 6.23
CA THR A 36 4.07 4.67 5.72
C THR A 36 2.56 4.65 5.43
N LEU A 37 2.06 3.61 4.74
CA LEU A 37 0.63 3.46 4.42
C LEU A 37 -0.22 3.28 5.67
N LYS A 38 0.30 2.58 6.68
CA LYS A 38 -0.37 2.35 7.96
C LYS A 38 -0.50 3.64 8.77
N GLU A 39 0.55 4.47 8.83
CA GLU A 39 0.51 5.79 9.46
C GLU A 39 -0.38 6.76 8.70
N PHE A 40 -0.32 6.74 7.36
CA PHE A 40 -1.23 7.51 6.52
C PHE A 40 -2.69 7.15 6.80
N LYS A 41 -3.03 5.85 6.78
CA LYS A 41 -4.38 5.37 7.09
C LYS A 41 -4.86 5.82 8.47
N ARG A 42 -4.02 5.70 9.50
CA ARG A 42 -4.36 6.13 10.87
C ARG A 42 -4.65 7.63 10.94
N SER A 43 -3.81 8.43 10.31
CA SER A 43 -3.96 9.89 10.28
C SER A 43 -5.23 10.30 9.55
N THR A 44 -5.50 9.70 8.39
CA THR A 44 -6.73 9.95 7.63
C THR A 44 -7.99 9.50 8.37
N GLN A 45 -7.94 8.37 9.09
CA GLN A 45 -9.07 7.93 9.91
C GLN A 45 -9.34 8.86 11.09
N GLY A 46 -8.30 9.34 11.79
CA GLY A 46 -8.47 10.34 12.86
C GLY A 46 -9.15 11.60 12.35
N LEU A 47 -8.63 12.18 11.26
CA LEU A 47 -9.21 13.36 10.62
C LEU A 47 -10.67 13.13 10.16
N THR A 48 -10.97 11.95 9.62
CA THR A 48 -12.33 11.62 9.18
C THR A 48 -13.28 11.54 10.36
N ASN A 49 -12.88 10.92 11.46
CA ASN A 49 -13.72 10.80 12.65
C ASN A 49 -13.96 12.17 13.31
N ASP A 50 -12.92 13.00 13.44
CA ASP A 50 -13.06 14.36 13.99
C ASP A 50 -14.04 15.21 13.16
N LEU A 51 -13.98 15.08 11.82
CA LEU A 51 -14.91 15.75 10.90
C LEU A 51 -16.34 15.21 10.96
N LEU A 52 -16.52 13.93 11.30
CA LEU A 52 -17.84 13.32 11.47
C LEU A 52 -18.45 13.75 12.80
N ASP A 53 -17.68 13.74 13.88
CA ASP A 53 -18.11 14.12 15.23
C ASP A 53 -18.49 15.62 15.29
N GLU A 54 -17.71 16.51 14.68
CA GLU A 54 -18.07 17.95 14.55
C GLU A 54 -19.37 18.18 13.76
N LYS A 55 -19.67 17.29 12.81
CA LYS A 55 -20.85 17.41 11.94
C LYS A 55 -22.13 16.91 12.62
N GLU A 56 -22.01 16.00 13.58
CA GLU A 56 -23.15 15.53 14.39
C GLU A 56 -23.51 16.53 15.50
N GLU A 57 -22.53 17.15 16.16
CA GLU A 57 -22.79 18.21 17.16
C GLU A 57 -23.51 19.43 16.56
N LYS A 58 -23.09 19.90 15.37
CA LYS A 58 -23.72 21.05 14.70
C LYS A 58 -25.14 20.78 14.19
N LYS A 59 -25.60 19.52 14.18
CA LYS A 59 -26.94 19.13 13.72
C LYS A 59 -27.94 18.98 14.86
N SER A 60 -27.47 18.94 16.12
CA SER A 60 -28.29 18.74 17.31
C SER A 60 -28.61 20.04 18.07
N ASN A 61 -28.11 21.20 17.61
CA ASN A 61 -28.30 22.52 18.24
C ASN A 61 -28.87 23.51 17.22
#